data_AF-A0AAJ1B9P9-F1
#
_entry.id   AF-A0AAJ1B9P9-F1
#
_cell.length_a   1.000
_cell.length_b   1.000
_cell.length_c   1.000
_cell.angle_alpha   90.00
_cell.angle_beta   90.00
_cell.angle_gamma   90.00
#
_symmetry.space_group_name_H-M   'P 1'
#
loop_
_entity.id
_entity.type
_entity.pdbx_description
1 polymer ?
#
loop_
_entity_poly.entity_id
_entity_poly.type
_entity_poly.pdbx_seq_one_letter_code
_entity_poly.pdbx_strand_id
1 'polypeptide(L)' 'MPFIIEDCKKYYYYRGLKEYEAQPGFLLDTCLDGQDTFRALLELFEVETSPTSQE' A
#
# COMPACT_ATOMS: atom_id res chain seq x y z
N MET A 1 -2.82 -4.60 7.09
CA MET A 1 -1.69 -4.97 6.20
C MET A 1 -0.74 -3.78 6.11
N PRO A 2 0.57 -3.92 6.42
CA PRO A 2 1.57 -2.88 6.14
C PRO A 2 1.71 -2.62 4.64
N PHE A 3 2.29 -1.47 4.25
CA PHE A 3 2.58 -1.15 2.85
C PHE A 3 4.05 -0.77 2.66
N ILE A 4 4.55 -0.99 1.44
CA ILE A 4 5.86 -0.51 0.98
C ILE A 4 5.67 0.39 -0.24
N ILE A 5 6.38 1.51 -0.29
CA ILE A 5 6.40 2.38 -1.47
C ILE A 5 7.69 2.11 -2.24
N GLU A 6 7.56 1.41 -3.35
CA GLU A 6 8.67 1.16 -4.28
C GLU A 6 9.10 2.47 -4.96
N ASP A 7 10.36 2.57 -5.38
CA ASP A 7 10.89 3.78 -5.99
C ASP A 7 10.14 4.17 -7.27
N CYS A 8 9.68 3.17 -8.05
CA CYS A 8 8.85 3.38 -9.24
C CYS A 8 7.48 4.01 -8.91
N LYS A 9 6.99 3.88 -7.68
CA LYS A 9 5.69 4.40 -7.21
C LYS A 9 5.82 5.68 -6.38
N LYS A 10 7.05 6.10 -6.08
CA LYS A 10 7.37 7.26 -5.24
C LYS A 10 6.73 8.55 -5.73
N TYR A 11 6.65 8.74 -7.06
CA TYR A 11 5.96 9.90 -7.65
C TYR A 11 4.48 9.95 -7.27
N TYR A 12 3.76 8.82 -7.34
CA TYR A 12 2.34 8.73 -6.96
C TYR A 12 2.15 8.98 -5.47
N TYR A 13 3.05 8.47 -4.63
CA TYR A 13 3.01 8.71 -3.18
C TYR A 13 3.17 10.20 -2.85
N TYR A 14 4.17 10.87 -3.43
CA TYR A 14 4.36 12.31 -3.21
C TYR A 14 3.24 13.16 -3.78
N ARG A 15 2.70 12.80 -4.95
CA ARG A 15 1.49 13.44 -5.48
C ARG A 15 0.32 13.26 -4.52
N GLY A 16 0.12 12.06 -4.00
CA GLY A 16 -0.94 11.75 -3.06
C GLY A 16 -0.84 12.59 -1.78
N LEU A 17 0.37 12.77 -1.24
CA LEU A 17 0.61 13.65 -0.09
C LEU A 17 0.32 15.12 -0.41
N LYS A 18 0.79 15.60 -1.56
CA LYS A 18 0.58 17.00 -1.97
C LYS A 18 -0.89 17.34 -2.18
N GLU A 19 -1.64 16.43 -2.80
CA GLU A 19 -3.04 16.65 -3.19
C GLU A 19 -4.02 16.12 -2.13
N TYR A 20 -3.55 15.69 -0.95
CA TYR A 20 -4.36 14.94 0.01
C TYR A 20 -5.63 15.69 0.45
N GLU A 21 -5.54 17.01 0.66
CA GLU A 21 -6.69 17.83 1.06
C GLU A 21 -7.79 17.89 -0.01
N ALA A 22 -7.41 17.87 -1.29
CA ALA A 22 -8.34 17.96 -2.41
C ALA A 22 -8.80 16.59 -2.91
N GLN A 23 -7.89 15.62 -2.96
CA GLN A 23 -8.07 14.29 -3.55
C GLN A 23 -7.30 13.23 -2.72
N PRO A 24 -7.80 12.87 -1.53
CA PRO A 24 -7.15 11.88 -0.67
C PRO A 24 -7.05 10.48 -1.29
N GLY A 25 -7.89 10.19 -2.30
CA GLY A 25 -7.88 8.93 -3.04
C GLY A 25 -6.51 8.58 -3.63
N PHE A 26 -5.74 9.55 -4.14
CA PHE A 26 -4.43 9.24 -4.71
C PHE A 26 -3.47 8.63 -3.69
N LEU A 27 -3.46 9.14 -2.45
CA LEU A 27 -2.61 8.60 -1.41
C LEU A 27 -3.13 7.24 -0.95
N LEU A 28 -4.45 7.10 -0.79
CA LEU A 28 -5.07 5.84 -0.38
C LEU A 28 -4.78 4.72 -1.38
N ASP A 29 -5.00 4.98 -2.67
CA ASP A 29 -4.78 4.01 -3.75
C ASP A 29 -3.31 3.60 -3.83
N THR A 30 -2.39 4.56 -3.68
CA THR A 30 -0.95 4.27 -3.65
C THR A 30 -0.57 3.40 -2.45
N CYS A 31 -1.16 3.67 -1.27
CA CYS A 31 -0.92 2.85 -0.08
C CYS A 31 -1.50 1.44 -0.25
N LEU A 32 -2.70 1.28 -0.81
CA LEU A 32 -3.33 -0.02 -1.06
C LEU A 32 -2.49 -0.88 -2.03
N ASP A 33 -2.03 -0.29 -3.13
CA ASP A 33 -1.14 -0.96 -4.06
C ASP A 33 0.21 -1.37 -3.40
N GLY A 34 0.71 -0.54 -2.48
CA GLY A 34 1.86 -0.89 -1.63
C GLY A 34 1.57 -2.03 -0.64
N GLN A 35 0.32 -2.18 -0.16
CA GLN A 35 -0.10 -3.31 0.68
C GLN A 35 -0.16 -4.60 -0.14
N ASP A 36 -0.65 -4.54 -1.38
CA ASP A 36 -0.70 -5.70 -2.26
C ASP A 36 0.70 -6.19 -2.62
N THR A 37 1.63 -5.26 -2.85
CA THR A 37 3.04 -5.58 -3.04
C THR A 37 3.63 -6.26 -1.80
N PHE A 38 3.34 -5.74 -0.61
CA PHE A 38 3.78 -6.35 0.65
C PHE A 38 3.16 -7.74 0.85
N ARG A 39 1.87 -7.92 0.53
CA ARG A 39 1.19 -9.23 0.57
C ARG A 39 1.89 -10.23 -0.36
N ALA A 40 2.18 -9.85 -1.60
CA ALA A 40 2.89 -10.71 -2.55
C ALA A 40 4.29 -11.11 -2.05
N LEU A 41 5.00 -10.20 -1.37
CA LEU A 41 6.27 -10.54 -0.73
C LEU A 41 6.09 -11.55 0.40
N LEU A 42 5.08 -11.39 1.27
CA LEU A 42 4.81 -12.34 2.35
C LEU A 42 4.42 -13.72 1.82
N GLU A 43 3.62 -13.78 0.75
CA GLU A 43 3.27 -15.01 0.04
C GLU A 43 4.52 -15.68 -0.56
N LEU A 44 5.42 -14.90 -1.18
CA LEU A 44 6.69 -15.41 -1.72
C LEU A 44 7.60 -16.02 -0.65
N PHE A 45 7.58 -15.47 0.57
CA PHE A 45 8.38 -15.96 1.70
C PHE A 45 7.63 -16.93 2.61
N GLU A 46 6.43 -17.38 2.23
CA GLU A 46 5.58 -18.31 2.99
C GLU A 46 5.33 -17.85 4.44
N VAL A 47 5.23 -16.53 4.65
CA VAL A 47 4.94 -15.95 5.97
C VAL A 47 3.43 -15.95 6.17
N GLU A 48 2.94 -16.71 7.15
CA GLU A 48 1.51 -16.69 7.49
C GLU A 48 1.09 -15.31 8.00
N THR A 49 0.26 -14.62 7.21
CA THR A 49 -0.53 -13.49 7.71
C THR A 49 -1.84 -14.04 8.21
N SER A 50 -1.95 -14.34 9.51
CA SER A 50 -3.24 -14.68 10.11
C SER A 50 -4.26 -13.56 9.82
N PRO A 51 -5.41 -13.83 9.19
CA PRO A 51 -6.48 -12.85 9.15
C PRO A 51 -7.12 -12.85 10.54
N THR A 52 -6.80 -11.87 11.39
CA THR A 52 -7.68 -11.56 12.51
C THR A 52 -8.90 -10.88 11.93
N SER A 53 -9.96 -11.66 11.74
CA SER A 53 -11.35 -11.30 11.47
C SER A 53 -11.57 -10.18 10.46
N GLN A 54 -11.88 -10.57 9.21
CA GLN A 54 -12.79 -9.77 8.38
C GLN A 54 -14.21 -10.08 8.88
N GLU A 55 -14.77 -9.19 9.70
CA GLU A 55 -16.23 -9.04 9.87
C GLU A 55 -16.78 -8.08 8.82
#